data_AF-A0A432PXX0-F1
#
_entry.id   AF-A0A432PXX0-F1
#
_cell.length_a   1.000
_cell.length_b   1.000
_cell.length_c   1.000
_cell.angle_alpha   90.00
_cell.angle_beta   90.00
_cell.angle_gamma   90.00
#
_symmetry.space_group_name_H-M   'P 1'
#
loop_
_entity.id
_entity.type
_entity.pdbx_description
1 polymer ?
#
loop_
_entity_poly.entity_id
_entity_poly.type
_entity_poly.pdbx_seq_one_letter_code
_entity_poly.pdbx_strand_id
1 'polypeptide(L)'
;IGKEAILKKEVKRKLFGLELAEKGVPRKGYKIFKGSREIGEISSGTFSPILNKGIALCFVDLDERKEGNEVEVEVRGKRIKAILRNYPFVRRRR
;
A
#
# COMPACT_ATOMS: atom_id res chain seq x y z
N ILE A 1 -11.03 7.81 27.09
CA ILE A 1 -12.00 7.97 25.97
C ILE A 1 -11.58 7.02 24.85
N GLY A 2 -12.51 6.24 24.26
CA GLY A 2 -12.26 5.39 23.07
C GLY A 2 -11.91 3.89 23.29
N LYS A 3 -11.67 3.45 24.52
CA LYS A 3 -11.29 2.05 24.85
C LYS A 3 -12.32 1.02 24.33
N GLU A 4 -13.60 1.22 24.65
CA GLU A 4 -14.67 0.29 24.25
C GLU A 4 -14.86 0.24 22.73
N ALA A 5 -14.71 1.38 22.06
CA ALA A 5 -14.84 1.47 20.61
C ALA A 5 -13.71 0.71 19.89
N ILE A 6 -12.47 0.75 20.42
CA ILE A 6 -11.35 0.00 19.86
C ILE A 6 -11.56 -1.51 20.05
N LEU A 7 -12.02 -1.94 21.23
CA LEU A 7 -12.23 -3.37 21.53
C LEU A 7 -13.34 -4.01 20.68
N LYS A 8 -14.37 -3.25 20.33
CA LYS A 8 -15.52 -3.74 19.53
C LYS A 8 -15.30 -3.63 18.02
N LYS A 9 -14.29 -2.88 17.56
CA LYS A 9 -14.14 -2.56 16.14
C LYS A 9 -13.48 -3.70 15.38
N GLU A 10 -14.21 -4.24 14.41
CA GLU A 10 -13.67 -5.13 13.40
C GLU A 10 -12.79 -4.33 12.41
N VAL A 11 -11.54 -4.76 12.23
CA VAL A 11 -10.58 -4.11 11.34
C VAL A 11 -10.63 -4.81 9.99
N LYS A 12 -11.19 -4.17 8.97
CA LYS A 12 -11.28 -4.73 7.62
C LYS A 12 -10.03 -4.49 6.78
N ARG A 13 -9.39 -3.34 6.98
CA ARG A 13 -8.17 -2.92 6.28
C ARG A 13 -7.09 -2.52 7.26
N LYS A 14 -5.84 -2.78 6.90
CA LYS A 14 -4.69 -2.45 7.75
C LYS A 14 -3.57 -1.84 6.94
N LEU A 15 -2.81 -0.95 7.58
CA LEU A 15 -1.70 -0.24 6.94
C LEU A 15 -0.62 -1.23 6.49
N PHE A 16 -0.17 -1.11 5.25
CA PHE A 16 0.91 -1.88 4.66
C PHE A 16 1.76 -1.02 3.72
N GLY A 17 2.91 -1.55 3.31
CA GLY A 17 3.76 -0.92 2.32
C GLY A 17 3.46 -1.46 0.92
N LEU A 18 3.79 -0.65 -0.07
CA LEU A 18 3.63 -0.96 -1.47
C LEU A 18 4.81 -0.37 -2.25
N GLU A 19 5.33 -1.14 -3.19
CA GLU A 19 6.35 -0.70 -4.14
C GLU A 19 5.79 -0.80 -5.56
N LEU A 20 5.96 0.24 -6.36
CA LEU A 20 5.65 0.15 -7.79
C LEU A 20 6.69 -0.71 -8.50
N ALA A 21 6.23 -1.58 -9.41
CA ALA A 21 7.10 -2.39 -10.26
C ALA A 21 7.72 -1.56 -11.39
N GLU A 22 7.05 -0.48 -11.78
CA GLU A 22 7.45 0.41 -12.88
C GLU A 22 7.81 1.82 -12.36
N LYS A 23 8.45 2.62 -13.24
CA LYS A 23 8.75 4.02 -12.92
C LYS A 23 7.46 4.80 -12.71
N GLY A 24 7.34 5.42 -11.55
CA GLY A 24 6.19 6.24 -11.19
C GLY A 24 6.27 6.71 -9.74
N VAL A 25 5.40 7.64 -9.38
CA VAL A 25 5.26 8.10 -8.00
C VAL A 25 3.82 7.88 -7.56
N PRO A 26 3.56 6.93 -6.65
CA PRO A 26 2.22 6.72 -6.12
C PRO A 26 1.80 7.95 -5.30
N ARG A 27 0.54 8.35 -5.39
CA ARG A 27 -0.02 9.52 -4.67
C ARG A 27 -1.21 9.09 -3.83
N LYS A 28 -1.52 9.90 -2.81
CA LYS A 28 -2.70 9.70 -1.94
C LYS A 28 -3.97 9.58 -2.77
N GLY A 29 -4.83 8.63 -2.40
CA GLY A 29 -6.14 8.39 -3.02
C GLY A 29 -6.12 7.47 -4.24
N TYR A 30 -4.95 7.03 -4.71
CA TYR A 30 -4.88 6.01 -5.75
C TYR A 30 -5.38 4.67 -5.22
N LYS A 31 -6.25 4.03 -6.00
CA LYS A 31 -6.88 2.75 -5.67
C LYS A 31 -5.95 1.58 -5.98
N ILE A 32 -6.06 0.54 -5.18
CA ILE A 32 -5.31 -0.71 -5.31
C ILE A 32 -6.28 -1.81 -5.72
N PHE A 33 -5.91 -2.58 -6.73
CA PHE A 33 -6.71 -3.62 -7.33
C PHE A 33 -5.98 -4.97 -7.33
N LYS A 34 -6.76 -6.04 -7.22
CA LYS A 34 -6.34 -7.42 -7.51
C LYS A 34 -7.31 -7.97 -8.55
N GLY A 35 -6.90 -7.98 -9.81
CA GLY A 35 -7.81 -8.23 -10.93
C GLY A 35 -8.92 -7.18 -10.98
N SER A 36 -10.19 -7.59 -10.98
CA SER A 36 -11.32 -6.65 -11.00
C SER A 36 -11.67 -6.05 -9.63
N ARG A 37 -11.19 -6.63 -8.52
CA ARG A 37 -11.56 -6.23 -7.15
C ARG A 37 -10.69 -5.07 -6.67
N GLU A 38 -11.32 -4.01 -6.17
CA GLU A 38 -10.66 -2.96 -5.38
C GLU A 38 -10.39 -3.49 -3.96
N ILE A 39 -9.12 -3.54 -3.57
CA ILE A 39 -8.66 -4.13 -2.30
C ILE A 39 -8.10 -3.10 -1.32
N GLY A 40 -8.01 -1.83 -1.72
CA GLY A 40 -7.41 -0.81 -0.87
C GLY A 40 -7.14 0.51 -1.56
N GLU A 41 -6.46 1.40 -0.84
CA GLU A 41 -6.07 2.72 -1.31
C GLU A 41 -4.70 3.15 -0.75
N ILE A 42 -4.01 4.00 -1.50
CA ILE A 42 -2.76 4.64 -1.07
C ILE A 42 -3.08 5.79 -0.13
N SER A 43 -2.49 5.76 1.07
CA SER A 43 -2.58 6.85 2.04
C SER A 43 -1.55 7.95 1.76
N SER A 44 -0.31 7.55 1.47
CA SER A 44 0.80 8.44 1.15
C SER A 44 1.81 7.72 0.26
N GLY A 45 2.48 8.45 -0.61
CA GLY A 45 3.46 7.88 -1.52
C GLY A 45 4.50 8.89 -1.96
N THR A 46 5.68 8.38 -2.27
CA THR A 46 6.84 9.19 -2.70
C THR A 46 7.77 8.34 -3.57
N PHE A 47 8.75 8.98 -4.18
CA PHE A 47 9.88 8.30 -4.78
C PHE A 47 10.97 8.08 -3.72
N SER A 48 11.49 6.87 -3.61
CA SER A 48 12.64 6.55 -2.75
C SER A 48 13.94 6.64 -3.56
N PRO A 49 14.83 7.60 -3.30
CA PRO A 49 16.13 7.67 -3.97
C PRO A 49 17.03 6.47 -3.63
N ILE A 50 16.86 5.89 -2.44
CA ILE A 50 17.66 4.75 -1.97
C ILE A 50 17.28 3.47 -2.72
N LEU A 51 15.98 3.25 -2.93
CA LEU A 51 15.47 2.05 -3.60
C LEU A 51 15.31 2.26 -5.11
N ASN A 52 15.47 3.49 -5.60
CA ASN A 52 15.23 3.91 -6.97
C ASN A 52 13.83 3.50 -7.49
N LYS A 53 12.82 3.55 -6.61
CA LYS A 53 11.46 3.07 -6.85
C LYS A 53 10.41 3.99 -6.22
N GLY A 54 9.21 3.99 -6.79
CA GLY A 54 8.03 4.57 -6.16
C GLY A 54 7.55 3.70 -5.00
N ILE A 55 7.47 4.27 -3.80
CA ILE A 55 7.02 3.57 -2.59
C ILE A 55 5.80 4.28 -1.99
N ALA A 56 4.93 3.52 -1.35
CA ALA A 56 3.72 4.04 -0.72
C ALA A 56 3.35 3.28 0.54
N LEU A 57 2.71 4.00 1.46
CA LEU A 57 1.88 3.40 2.48
C LEU A 57 0.44 3.34 1.99
N CYS A 58 -0.24 2.24 2.31
CA CYS A 58 -1.58 1.96 1.85
C CYS A 58 -2.40 1.22 2.90
N PHE A 59 -3.72 1.36 2.85
CA PHE A 59 -4.64 0.51 3.58
C PHE A 59 -5.18 -0.55 2.62
N VAL A 60 -4.90 -1.82 2.92
CA VAL A 60 -5.35 -2.96 2.13
C VAL A 60 -6.16 -3.92 2.98
N ASP A 61 -7.05 -4.65 2.33
CA ASP A 61 -7.84 -5.72 2.93
C ASP A 61 -6.92 -6.76 3.59
N LEU A 62 -7.33 -7.32 4.74
CA LEU A 62 -6.48 -8.19 5.56
C LEU A 62 -6.01 -9.46 4.83
N ASP A 63 -6.88 -10.02 4.00
CA ASP A 63 -6.65 -11.18 3.14
C ASP A 63 -5.51 -10.97 2.13
N GLU A 64 -5.32 -9.73 1.68
CA GLU A 64 -4.33 -9.34 0.68
C GLU A 64 -3.02 -8.82 1.29
N ARG A 65 -3.00 -8.52 2.60
CA ARG A 65 -1.84 -7.99 3.34
C ARG A 65 -0.72 -9.04 3.53
N LYS A 66 -0.11 -9.46 2.42
CA LYS A 66 0.97 -10.44 2.38
C LYS A 66 2.19 -9.86 1.66
N GLU A 67 3.36 -10.13 2.22
CA GLU A 67 4.64 -9.78 1.60
C GLU A 67 4.77 -10.41 0.21
N GLY A 68 5.17 -9.62 -0.79
CA GLY A 68 5.38 -10.11 -2.16
C GLY A 68 4.10 -10.26 -2.97
N ASN A 69 2.93 -9.92 -2.44
CA ASN A 69 1.68 -10.03 -3.18
C ASN A 69 1.62 -8.99 -4.32
N GLU A 70 1.44 -9.47 -5.55
CA GLU A 70 1.35 -8.62 -6.74
C GLU A 70 -0.04 -8.00 -6.88
N VAL A 71 -0.10 -6.68 -7.06
CA VAL A 71 -1.33 -5.90 -7.15
C VAL A 71 -1.20 -4.86 -8.26
N GLU A 72 -2.30 -4.18 -8.57
CA GLU A 72 -2.32 -3.08 -9.54
C GLU A 72 -2.71 -1.78 -8.84
N VAL A 73 -2.06 -0.68 -9.20
CA VAL A 73 -2.41 0.66 -8.71
C VAL A 73 -2.94 1.47 -9.87
N GLU A 74 -4.09 2.11 -9.68
CA GLU A 74 -4.64 3.03 -10.67
C GLU A 74 -3.97 4.40 -10.57
N VAL A 75 -3.15 4.72 -11.58
CA VAL A 75 -2.41 5.96 -11.71
C VAL A 75 -2.91 6.68 -12.97
N ARG A 76 -3.62 7.80 -12.79
CA ARG A 76 -4.15 8.61 -13.90
C ARG A 76 -4.96 7.79 -14.92
N GLY A 77 -5.80 6.88 -14.45
CA GLY A 77 -6.66 6.03 -15.27
C GLY A 77 -5.95 4.82 -15.92
N LYS A 78 -4.67 4.59 -15.62
CA LYS A 78 -3.94 3.38 -16.03
C LYS A 78 -3.63 2.53 -14.82
N ARG A 79 -3.77 1.21 -14.95
CA ARG A 79 -3.35 0.26 -13.93
C ARG A 79 -1.89 -0.10 -14.13
N ILE A 80 -1.09 0.09 -13.09
CA ILE A 80 0.35 -0.18 -13.09
C ILE A 80 0.62 -1.27 -12.05
N LYS A 81 1.50 -2.21 -12.38
CA LYS A 81 1.87 -3.29 -11.45
C LYS A 81 2.61 -2.75 -10.22
N ALA A 82 2.31 -3.33 -9.08
CA ALA A 82 2.92 -3.03 -7.80
C ALA A 82 3.02 -4.30 -6.95
N ILE A 83 3.85 -4.25 -5.91
CA ILE A 83 4.09 -5.36 -5.01
C ILE A 83 3.87 -4.87 -3.59
N LEU A 84 3.05 -5.58 -2.82
CA LEU A 84 2.87 -5.34 -1.40
C LEU A 84 4.14 -5.75 -0.62
N ARG A 85 4.63 -4.84 0.22
CA ARG A 85 5.90 -4.97 0.96
C ARG A 85 5.72 -4.53 2.40
N ASN A 86 6.44 -5.17 3.30
CA ASN A 86 6.54 -4.76 4.68
C ASN A 86 7.30 -3.44 4.77
N TYR A 87 6.81 -2.56 5.64
CA TYR A 87 7.53 -1.37 6.06
C TYR A 87 8.21 -1.65 7.41
N PRO A 88 9.37 -1.02 7.72
CA PRO A 88 10.03 0.03 6.94
C PRO A 88 10.76 -0.49 5.70
N PHE A 89 10.69 0.28 4.59
CA PHE A 89 11.31 -0.09 3.31
C PHE A 89 12.83 -0.08 3.31
N VAL A 90 13.43 0.69 4.22
CA VAL A 90 14.88 0.80 4.38
C VAL A 90 15.20 0.55 5.85
N ARG A 91 16.21 -0.29 6.11
CA ARG A 91 16.67 -0.57 7.46
C ARG A 91 17.27 0.69 8.08
N ARG A 92 16.76 1.11 9.23
CA ARG A 92 17.36 2.20 10.01
C ARG A 92 18.71 1.72 10.55
N ARG A 93 19.81 2.37 10.13
CA ARG A 93 21.09 2.23 10.85
C ARG A 93 20.90 2.93 12.20
N ARG A 94 21.08 2.18 13.28
CA ARG A 94 21.17 2.71 14.65
C ARG A 94 22.63 2.97 14.97
#